data_AF-A0A9P8ZD64-F1
#
_entry.id   AF-A0A9P8ZD64-F1
#
_cell.length_a   1.000
_cell.length_b   1.000
_cell.length_c   1.000
_cell.angle_alpha   90.00
_cell.angle_beta   90.00
_cell.angle_gamma   90.00
#
_symmetry.space_group_name_H-M   'P 1'
#
loop_
_entity.id
_entity.type
_entity.pdbx_description
1 polymer ?
#
loop_
_entity_poly.entity_id
_entity_poly.type
_entity_poly.pdbx_seq_one_letter_code
_entity_poly.pdbx_strand_id
1 'polypeptide(L)'
;MTVLLTPYSILFILVFFYTQTAGAAFTHNSVYHLDRIRQSSTGGYCFYPGTAPPPRQSTCRHLALKALLHVHTLNQQGPGLSIVYYDLQDLTVLGGTNWEGWNATTGRVGLCLSGIIEGIQDAYLTVCRYSEHDDDHDDSSAHIAECVLRRPQKRVVDKCYWPPPSVSQGFQLSDEASSALTILGAITALFGLPGAVWVVIKWVNDRRIRNRRRRRRAARHN
;
A
#
# COMPACT_ATOMS: atom_id res chain seq x y z
N MET A 1 10.02 53.46 8.39
CA MET A 1 11.39 52.97 8.16
C MET A 1 11.36 52.11 6.91
N THR A 2 11.93 52.60 5.81
CA THR A 2 12.05 51.87 4.54
C THR A 2 13.39 51.12 4.54
N VAL A 3 13.34 49.79 4.50
CA VAL A 3 14.54 48.94 4.41
C VAL A 3 14.95 48.87 2.94
N LEU A 4 16.06 49.53 2.59
CA LEU A 4 16.67 49.42 1.27
C LEU A 4 17.40 48.08 1.17
N LEU A 5 16.79 47.11 0.50
CA LEU A 5 17.43 45.82 0.19
C LEU A 5 18.47 46.04 -0.90
N THR A 6 19.73 45.78 -0.56
CA THR A 6 20.84 45.86 -1.53
C THR A 6 20.74 44.70 -2.54
N PRO A 7 21.22 44.86 -3.78
CA PRO A 7 21.18 43.81 -4.81
C PRO A 7 21.88 42.51 -4.36
N TYR A 8 22.88 42.63 -3.48
CA TYR A 8 23.57 41.48 -2.87
C TYR A 8 22.68 40.68 -1.91
N SER A 9 21.79 41.37 -1.17
CA SER A 9 20.83 40.73 -0.28
C SER A 9 19.80 39.89 -1.07
N ILE A 10 19.37 40.38 -2.24
CA ILE A 10 18.43 39.66 -3.11
C ILE A 10 19.10 38.40 -3.70
N LEU A 11 20.36 38.51 -4.14
CA LEU A 11 21.13 37.37 -4.63
C LEU A 11 21.31 36.30 -3.54
N PHE A 12 21.64 36.71 -2.31
CA PHE A 12 21.84 35.79 -1.19
C PHE A 12 20.54 35.07 -0.82
N ILE A 13 19.40 35.79 -0.84
CA ILE A 13 18.07 35.21 -0.60
C ILE A 13 17.72 34.21 -1.70
N LEU A 14 17.96 34.53 -2.97
CA LEU A 14 17.73 33.60 -4.08
C LEU A 14 18.59 32.35 -3.95
N VAL A 15 19.90 32.48 -3.73
CA VAL A 15 20.79 31.32 -3.53
C VAL A 15 20.33 30.48 -2.34
N PHE A 16 19.96 31.10 -1.22
CA PHE A 16 19.46 30.41 -0.03
C PHE A 16 18.17 29.62 -0.32
N PHE A 17 17.19 30.22 -1.01
CA PHE A 17 15.97 29.53 -1.44
C PHE A 17 16.24 28.42 -2.49
N TYR A 18 17.23 28.60 -3.38
CA TYR A 18 17.65 27.57 -4.33
C TYR A 18 18.40 26.41 -3.65
N THR A 19 19.09 26.65 -2.53
CA THR A 19 19.77 25.60 -1.75
C THR A 19 18.88 24.93 -0.71
N GLN A 20 17.68 25.46 -0.45
CA GLN A 20 16.70 24.94 0.51
C GLN A 20 15.80 23.85 -0.09
N THR A 21 16.09 23.33 -1.29
CA THR A 21 15.54 22.04 -1.72
C THR A 21 16.23 20.93 -0.91
N ALA A 22 15.91 20.86 0.38
CA ALA A 22 16.15 19.69 1.20
C ALA A 22 15.21 18.59 0.71
N GLY A 23 15.53 18.02 -0.44
CA GLY A 23 14.85 16.85 -0.95
C GLY A 23 15.34 15.65 -0.16
N ALA A 24 14.57 15.24 0.84
CA ALA A 24 14.71 13.90 1.39
C ALA A 24 14.22 12.94 0.29
N ALA A 25 15.16 12.31 -0.38
CA ALA A 25 14.97 11.44 -1.51
C ALA A 25 16.19 10.53 -1.50
N PHE A 26 16.06 9.30 -2.01
CA PHE A 26 17.24 8.54 -2.37
C PHE A 26 18.08 9.41 -3.30
N THR A 27 19.23 9.86 -2.80
CA THR A 27 20.04 10.89 -3.45
C THR A 27 21.39 10.36 -3.88
N HIS A 28 21.78 9.20 -3.36
CA HIS A 28 23.04 8.56 -3.68
C HIS A 28 22.89 7.05 -3.87
N ASN A 29 23.88 6.45 -4.51
CA ASN A 29 23.99 5.01 -4.57
C ASN A 29 24.48 4.49 -3.21
N SER A 30 23.79 3.52 -2.65
CA SER A 30 24.15 2.91 -1.37
C SER A 30 24.26 1.39 -1.50
N VAL A 31 25.04 0.78 -0.62
CA VAL A 31 25.29 -0.66 -0.60
C VAL A 31 25.26 -1.15 0.84
N TYR A 32 24.39 -2.10 1.12
CA TYR A 32 24.36 -2.82 2.39
C TYR A 32 24.53 -4.31 2.14
N HIS A 33 25.61 -4.87 2.68
CA HIS A 33 26.09 -6.21 2.33
C HIS A 33 26.24 -6.41 0.81
N LEU A 34 25.33 -7.17 0.20
CA LEU A 34 25.31 -7.43 -1.24
C LEU A 34 24.19 -6.67 -1.95
N ASP A 35 23.25 -6.11 -1.19
CA ASP A 35 22.11 -5.39 -1.70
C ASP A 35 22.52 -3.96 -2.04
N ARG A 36 22.00 -3.44 -3.16
CA ARG A 36 22.45 -2.16 -3.71
C ARG A 36 21.25 -1.31 -4.09
N ILE A 37 21.31 -0.03 -3.76
CA ILE A 37 20.46 0.99 -4.34
C ILE A 37 21.29 1.72 -5.39
N ARG A 38 20.83 1.71 -6.64
CA ARG A 38 21.55 2.37 -7.73
C ARG A 38 20.59 3.14 -8.62
N GLN A 39 21.08 4.27 -9.15
CA GLN A 39 20.36 5.01 -10.17
C GLN A 39 20.24 4.18 -11.46
N SER A 40 19.04 4.08 -11.99
CA SER A 40 18.74 3.44 -13.27
C SER A 40 19.03 4.38 -14.44
N SER A 41 19.01 3.84 -15.66
CA SER A 41 19.16 4.62 -16.89
C SER A 41 18.05 5.65 -17.11
N THR A 42 16.93 5.56 -16.38
CA THR A 42 15.83 6.52 -16.42
C THR A 42 15.94 7.59 -15.32
N GLY A 43 17.02 7.60 -14.55
CA GLY A 43 17.31 8.61 -13.53
C GLY A 43 16.71 8.36 -12.16
N GLY A 44 15.86 7.34 -12.00
CA GLY A 44 15.30 6.93 -10.71
C GLY A 44 16.18 5.91 -9.97
N TYR A 45 16.02 5.77 -8.66
CA TYR A 45 16.75 4.76 -7.89
C TYR A 45 16.01 3.42 -7.86
N CYS A 46 16.77 2.33 -7.99
CA CYS A 46 16.27 0.97 -8.03
C CYS A 46 17.04 0.08 -7.06
N PHE A 47 16.33 -0.90 -6.49
CA PHE A 47 16.90 -1.90 -5.61
C PHE A 47 17.39 -3.12 -6.39
N TYR A 48 18.65 -3.47 -6.18
CA TYR A 48 19.34 -4.61 -6.78
C TYR A 48 19.81 -5.55 -5.66
N PRO A 49 19.00 -6.56 -5.28
CA PRO A 49 19.39 -7.53 -4.27
C PRO A 49 20.58 -8.38 -4.75
N GLY A 50 21.57 -8.58 -3.89
CA GLY A 50 22.79 -9.32 -4.24
C GLY A 50 22.93 -10.69 -3.56
N THR A 51 22.08 -11.00 -2.58
CA THR A 51 22.09 -12.31 -1.92
C THR A 51 21.27 -13.36 -2.68
N ALA A 52 21.68 -14.64 -2.57
CA ALA A 52 20.80 -15.76 -2.92
C ALA A 52 19.54 -15.67 -2.05
N PRO A 53 18.33 -15.80 -2.64
CA PRO A 53 17.13 -15.43 -1.95
C PRO A 53 16.88 -16.38 -0.77
N PRO A 54 16.44 -15.87 0.39
CA PRO A 54 16.05 -16.71 1.53
C PRO A 54 14.93 -17.70 1.15
N PRO A 55 14.65 -18.72 1.98
CA PRO A 55 13.54 -19.64 1.74
C PRO A 55 12.23 -18.88 1.45
N ARG A 56 11.33 -19.48 0.65
CA ARG A 56 10.07 -18.85 0.20
C ARG A 56 9.15 -18.39 1.35
N GLN A 57 9.40 -18.85 2.57
CA GLN A 57 8.70 -18.40 3.77
C GLN A 57 9.36 -17.15 4.33
N SER A 58 8.57 -16.11 4.58
CA SER A 58 9.06 -14.88 5.20
C SER A 58 9.65 -15.18 6.58
N THR A 59 10.84 -14.68 6.87
CA THR A 59 11.45 -14.70 8.21
C THR A 59 10.83 -13.66 9.17
N CYS A 60 9.75 -13.02 8.74
CA CYS A 60 9.15 -11.87 9.38
C CYS A 60 8.48 -12.20 10.73
N ARG A 61 9.05 -11.68 11.82
CA ARG A 61 8.45 -11.75 13.17
C ARG A 61 7.54 -10.56 13.48
N HIS A 62 7.74 -9.43 12.82
CA HIS A 62 6.98 -8.20 13.05
C HIS A 62 5.66 -8.21 12.27
N LEU A 63 4.52 -8.22 12.97
CA LEU A 63 3.20 -8.28 12.34
C LEU A 63 2.92 -7.11 11.39
N ALA A 64 3.33 -5.89 11.76
CA ALA A 64 3.17 -4.70 10.92
C ALA A 64 3.96 -4.81 9.59
N LEU A 65 5.24 -5.18 9.66
CA LEU A 65 6.05 -5.39 8.45
C LEU A 65 5.57 -6.57 7.62
N LYS A 66 5.00 -7.61 8.24
CA LYS A 66 4.38 -8.74 7.52
C LYS A 66 3.16 -8.29 6.72
N ALA A 67 2.30 -7.47 7.33
CA ALA A 67 1.16 -6.86 6.65
C ALA A 67 1.63 -5.93 5.53
N LEU A 68 2.65 -5.13 5.78
CA LEU A 68 3.21 -4.23 4.79
C LEU A 68 3.79 -4.98 3.58
N LEU A 69 4.53 -6.05 3.83
CA LEU A 69 5.09 -6.90 2.79
C LEU A 69 4.00 -7.57 1.94
N HIS A 70 2.86 -7.90 2.54
CA HIS A 70 1.68 -8.36 1.79
C HIS A 70 1.11 -7.23 0.91
N VAL A 71 0.91 -6.03 1.46
CA VAL A 71 0.39 -4.87 0.71
C VAL A 71 1.31 -4.51 -0.46
N HIS A 72 2.61 -4.44 -0.22
CA HIS A 72 3.60 -4.09 -1.24
C HIS A 72 3.65 -5.12 -2.37
N THR A 73 3.63 -6.43 -2.05
CA THR A 73 3.79 -7.47 -3.09
C THR A 73 2.50 -7.87 -3.81
N LEU A 74 1.37 -7.95 -3.10
CA LEU A 74 0.14 -8.58 -3.61
C LEU A 74 -0.95 -7.62 -4.05
N ASN A 75 -0.86 -6.33 -3.69
CA ASN A 75 -1.85 -5.35 -4.07
C ASN A 75 -1.70 -5.00 -5.57
N GLN A 76 -2.69 -5.38 -6.37
CA GLN A 76 -2.73 -5.01 -7.80
C GLN A 76 -2.89 -3.51 -8.02
N GLN A 77 -3.47 -2.81 -7.04
CA GLN A 77 -3.64 -1.36 -7.00
C GLN A 77 -2.53 -0.69 -6.18
N GLY A 78 -1.47 -1.43 -5.84
CA GLY A 78 -0.32 -0.88 -5.16
C GLY A 78 0.32 0.26 -5.96
N PRO A 79 1.21 1.05 -5.33
CA PRO A 79 1.86 2.20 -5.95
C PRO A 79 2.60 1.80 -7.24
N GLY A 80 3.08 0.56 -7.30
CA GLY A 80 3.88 0.04 -8.40
C GLY A 80 5.28 0.65 -8.46
N LEU A 81 5.75 1.22 -7.35
CA LEU A 81 7.13 1.67 -7.22
C LEU A 81 7.91 0.57 -6.49
N SER A 82 9.10 0.27 -6.97
CA SER A 82 10.02 -0.72 -6.42
C SER A 82 10.50 -0.37 -5.01
N ILE A 83 10.61 0.92 -4.72
CA ILE A 83 11.01 1.51 -3.45
C ILE A 83 9.88 2.44 -2.98
N VAL A 84 9.32 2.17 -1.81
CA VAL A 84 8.15 2.89 -1.30
C VAL A 84 8.21 3.06 0.21
N TYR A 85 7.91 4.28 0.66
CA TYR A 85 7.63 4.61 2.04
C TYR A 85 6.14 4.50 2.34
N TYR A 86 5.84 3.96 3.52
CA TYR A 86 4.49 3.73 4.01
C TYR A 86 4.32 4.24 5.42
N ASP A 87 3.12 4.71 5.73
CA ASP A 87 2.69 4.88 7.11
C ASP A 87 2.36 3.49 7.67
N LEU A 88 3.04 3.05 8.72
CA LEU A 88 2.79 1.74 9.32
C LEU A 88 1.51 1.67 10.14
N GLN A 89 0.90 2.81 10.48
CA GLN A 89 -0.37 2.84 11.19
C GLN A 89 -1.52 2.41 10.28
N ASP A 90 -1.60 3.02 9.09
CA ASP A 90 -2.71 2.81 8.15
C ASP A 90 -2.30 2.00 6.90
N LEU A 91 -1.03 1.63 6.77
CA LEU A 91 -0.43 0.95 5.60
C LEU A 91 -0.64 1.75 4.29
N THR A 92 -0.73 3.07 4.40
CA THR A 92 -0.92 3.99 3.28
C THR A 92 0.42 4.40 2.68
N VAL A 93 0.44 4.69 1.39
CA VAL A 93 1.64 5.12 0.68
C VAL A 93 1.94 6.57 1.06
N LEU A 94 3.16 6.83 1.54
CA LEU A 94 3.67 8.17 1.79
C LEU A 94 4.37 8.73 0.56
N GLY A 95 5.14 7.88 -0.15
CA GLY A 95 5.80 8.26 -1.39
C GLY A 95 6.83 7.22 -1.85
N GLY A 96 7.52 7.53 -2.96
CA GLY A 96 8.58 6.69 -3.52
C GLY A 96 9.97 7.18 -3.13
N THR A 97 10.93 7.00 -4.05
CA THR A 97 12.31 7.44 -3.87
C THR A 97 12.49 8.95 -3.75
N ASN A 98 11.48 9.74 -4.10
CA ASN A 98 11.47 11.20 -4.07
C ASN A 98 10.66 11.77 -2.90
N TRP A 99 10.42 10.97 -1.86
CA TRP A 99 9.56 11.36 -0.76
C TRP A 99 10.26 12.24 0.28
N GLU A 100 10.07 13.54 0.17
CA GLU A 100 10.71 14.56 1.01
C GLU A 100 10.12 14.68 2.43
N GLY A 101 9.14 13.83 2.76
CA GLY A 101 8.32 13.96 3.97
C GLY A 101 8.95 13.45 5.26
N TRP A 102 10.25 13.13 5.25
CA TRP A 102 10.93 12.71 6.47
C TRP A 102 11.00 13.86 7.46
N ASN A 103 10.32 13.74 8.59
CA ASN A 103 10.44 14.66 9.71
C ASN A 103 10.47 13.88 11.03
N ALA A 104 11.04 14.46 12.08
CA ALA A 104 11.15 13.78 13.38
C ALA A 104 9.79 13.41 14.01
N THR A 105 8.68 13.89 13.43
CA THR A 105 7.30 13.64 13.88
C THR A 105 6.54 12.64 13.02
N THR A 106 7.08 12.14 11.89
CA THR A 106 6.41 11.18 11.01
C THR A 106 6.43 9.78 11.63
N GLY A 107 5.65 9.59 12.71
CA GLY A 107 5.22 8.29 13.24
C GLY A 107 6.22 7.14 13.12
N ARG A 108 5.72 5.95 12.73
CA ARG A 108 6.53 4.80 12.36
C ARG A 108 6.44 4.63 10.86
N VAL A 109 7.50 4.96 10.14
CA VAL A 109 7.57 4.79 8.68
C VAL A 109 8.11 3.41 8.36
N GLY A 110 7.45 2.75 7.40
CA GLY A 110 7.92 1.50 6.81
C GLY A 110 8.50 1.77 5.44
N LEU A 111 9.65 1.18 5.14
CA LEU A 111 10.26 1.21 3.81
C LEU A 111 10.20 -0.19 3.22
N CYS A 112 9.64 -0.32 2.02
CA CYS A 112 9.74 -1.54 1.24
C CYS A 112 10.55 -1.33 -0.03
N LEU A 113 11.42 -2.28 -0.31
CA LEU A 113 12.32 -2.36 -1.45
C LEU A 113 12.03 -3.68 -2.17
N SER A 114 11.93 -3.65 -3.50
CA SER A 114 11.75 -4.86 -4.29
C SER A 114 12.54 -4.78 -5.58
N GLY A 115 13.08 -5.91 -6.00
CA GLY A 115 14.02 -5.94 -7.12
C GLY A 115 14.27 -7.34 -7.66
N ILE A 116 15.14 -7.40 -8.66
CA ILE A 116 15.61 -8.63 -9.30
C ILE A 116 17.07 -8.88 -8.94
N ILE A 117 17.40 -10.14 -8.65
CA ILE A 117 18.77 -10.59 -8.44
C ILE A 117 19.42 -10.72 -9.82
N GLU A 118 20.39 -9.85 -10.10
CA GLU A 118 21.04 -9.80 -11.40
C GLU A 118 21.74 -11.13 -11.74
N GLY A 119 21.60 -11.56 -12.99
CA GLY A 119 22.20 -12.81 -13.47
C GLY A 119 21.45 -14.10 -13.10
N ILE A 120 20.33 -14.01 -12.37
CA ILE A 120 19.49 -15.17 -12.06
C ILE A 120 18.07 -14.95 -12.58
N GLN A 121 17.62 -15.83 -13.47
CA GLN A 121 16.28 -15.75 -14.05
C GLN A 121 15.20 -15.91 -12.97
N ASP A 122 14.18 -15.04 -13.04
CA ASP A 122 13.01 -15.04 -12.15
C ASP A 122 13.34 -15.03 -10.64
N ALA A 123 14.48 -14.45 -10.28
CA ALA A 123 14.93 -14.34 -8.91
C ALA A 123 14.61 -12.94 -8.37
N TYR A 124 13.50 -12.84 -7.63
CA TYR A 124 13.05 -11.58 -7.04
C TYR A 124 13.21 -11.60 -5.53
N LEU A 125 13.50 -10.42 -4.97
CA LEU A 125 13.52 -10.19 -3.53
C LEU A 125 12.67 -8.96 -3.21
N THR A 126 11.86 -9.07 -2.18
CA THR A 126 11.21 -7.93 -1.52
C THR A 126 11.66 -7.90 -0.07
N VAL A 127 12.05 -6.71 0.38
CA VAL A 127 12.46 -6.40 1.73
C VAL A 127 11.54 -5.31 2.25
N CYS A 128 11.03 -5.44 3.47
CA CYS A 128 10.31 -4.38 4.17
C CYS A 128 10.86 -4.23 5.57
N ARG A 129 11.20 -3.01 5.95
CA ARG A 129 11.81 -2.68 7.26
C ARG A 129 11.21 -1.41 7.84
N TYR A 130 11.48 -1.18 9.12
CA TYR A 130 11.31 0.17 9.66
C TYR A 130 12.36 1.09 9.05
N SER A 131 11.96 2.32 8.79
CA SER A 131 12.88 3.38 8.41
C SER A 131 13.07 4.27 9.65
N GLU A 132 14.32 4.61 9.96
CA GLU A 132 14.71 5.49 11.08
C GLU A 132 15.08 6.88 10.59
N HIS A 133 15.59 6.96 9.37
CA HIS A 133 15.83 8.20 8.63
C HIS A 133 15.62 8.00 7.13
N ASP A 134 15.55 9.10 6.40
CA ASP A 134 15.64 9.03 4.95
C ASP A 134 17.00 8.46 4.52
N ASP A 135 17.00 7.74 3.40
CA ASP A 135 18.19 7.11 2.79
C ASP A 135 19.03 6.24 3.76
N ASP A 136 18.38 5.63 4.76
CA ASP A 136 19.01 4.78 5.78
C ASP A 136 19.39 3.37 5.30
N HIS A 137 19.64 3.19 4.01
CA HIS A 137 19.91 1.87 3.45
C HIS A 137 21.27 1.31 3.83
N ASP A 138 22.29 2.14 4.02
CA ASP A 138 23.63 1.70 4.41
C ASP A 138 23.81 1.58 5.93
N ASP A 139 22.85 2.04 6.74
CA ASP A 139 22.90 1.94 8.20
C ASP A 139 22.43 0.57 8.70
N SER A 140 23.34 -0.14 9.39
CA SER A 140 23.04 -1.40 10.07
C SER A 140 21.86 -1.35 11.06
N SER A 141 21.59 -0.20 11.72
CA SER A 141 20.47 -0.09 12.67
C SER A 141 19.13 -0.24 11.95
N ALA A 142 19.04 0.28 10.73
CA ALA A 142 17.85 0.23 9.90
C ALA A 142 17.44 -1.22 9.54
N HIS A 143 18.40 -2.15 9.57
CA HIS A 143 18.22 -3.56 9.26
C HIS A 143 17.92 -4.46 10.48
N ILE A 144 17.85 -3.92 11.70
CA ILE A 144 17.57 -4.69 12.93
C ILE A 144 16.18 -5.34 12.87
N ALA A 145 15.20 -4.65 12.26
CA ALA A 145 13.83 -5.10 12.14
C ALA A 145 13.40 -5.12 10.67
N GLU A 146 13.80 -6.20 9.99
CA GLU A 146 13.57 -6.42 8.57
C GLU A 146 12.75 -7.69 8.30
N CYS A 147 11.93 -7.63 7.27
CA CYS A 147 11.15 -8.74 6.74
C CYS A 147 11.47 -8.96 5.26
N VAL A 148 11.91 -10.17 4.93
CA VAL A 148 12.32 -10.53 3.58
C VAL A 148 11.39 -11.58 3.00
N LEU A 149 11.06 -11.45 1.70
CA LEU A 149 10.30 -12.42 0.94
C LEU A 149 10.84 -12.55 -0.48
N ARG A 150 11.05 -13.79 -0.92
CA ARG A 150 11.37 -14.11 -2.32
C ARG A 150 10.13 -14.03 -3.21
N ARG A 151 9.63 -12.81 -3.45
CA ARG A 151 8.46 -12.56 -4.30
C ARG A 151 8.57 -11.16 -4.94
N PRO A 152 8.20 -11.00 -6.22
CA PRO A 152 8.09 -9.68 -6.85
C PRO A 152 6.76 -8.99 -6.50
N GLN A 153 6.66 -7.70 -6.81
CA GLN A 153 5.36 -7.04 -6.90
C GLN A 153 4.56 -7.56 -8.09
N LYS A 154 3.22 -7.50 -8.00
CA LYS A 154 2.34 -7.79 -9.16
C LYS A 154 2.43 -6.72 -10.26
N ARG A 155 2.76 -5.48 -9.90
CA ARG A 155 2.81 -4.33 -10.81
C ARG A 155 4.01 -3.46 -10.43
N VAL A 156 4.82 -3.10 -11.42
CA VAL A 156 5.96 -2.19 -11.27
C VAL A 156 5.93 -1.22 -12.45
N VAL A 157 5.96 0.08 -12.18
CA VAL A 157 5.84 1.15 -13.17
C VAL A 157 7.04 2.10 -13.21
N ASP A 158 7.92 2.03 -12.21
CA ASP A 158 9.15 2.82 -12.14
C ASP A 158 10.30 2.23 -12.98
N LYS A 159 10.03 1.14 -13.71
CA LYS A 159 10.96 0.47 -14.64
C LYS A 159 12.22 -0.11 -13.97
N CYS A 160 12.20 -0.31 -12.65
CA CYS A 160 13.33 -0.91 -11.95
C CYS A 160 13.52 -2.39 -12.24
N TYR A 161 12.43 -3.12 -12.45
CA TYR A 161 12.44 -4.49 -12.94
C TYR A 161 11.11 -4.81 -13.60
N TRP A 162 11.08 -5.91 -14.36
CA TRP A 162 9.86 -6.43 -14.97
C TRP A 162 9.30 -7.50 -14.03
N PRO A 163 8.12 -7.31 -13.45
CA PRO A 163 7.49 -8.37 -12.69
C PRO A 163 7.19 -9.53 -13.65
N PRO A 164 7.19 -10.78 -13.17
CA PRO A 164 6.80 -11.90 -14.00
C PRO A 164 5.40 -11.64 -14.54
N PRO A 165 5.10 -12.06 -15.78
CA PRO A 165 3.76 -11.92 -16.31
C PRO A 165 2.80 -12.49 -15.27
N SER A 166 1.78 -11.71 -14.90
CA SER A 166 0.72 -12.22 -14.05
C SER A 166 0.16 -13.44 -14.75
N VAL A 167 0.64 -14.62 -14.37
CA VAL A 167 -0.05 -15.86 -14.66
C VAL A 167 -1.41 -15.56 -14.06
N SER A 168 -2.43 -15.46 -14.92
CA SER A 168 -3.81 -15.56 -14.50
C SER A 168 -3.89 -16.91 -13.82
N GLN A 169 -3.54 -16.93 -12.52
CA GLN A 169 -3.90 -17.99 -11.63
C GLN A 169 -5.41 -17.89 -11.62
N GLY A 170 -6.04 -18.59 -12.57
CA GLY A 170 -7.30 -19.22 -12.34
C GLY A 170 -7.10 -19.91 -11.01
N PHE A 171 -7.62 -19.28 -9.96
CA PHE A 171 -7.75 -19.88 -8.67
C PHE A 171 -8.65 -21.09 -8.93
N GLN A 172 -8.04 -22.23 -9.27
CA GLN A 172 -8.69 -23.51 -9.15
C GLN A 172 -8.90 -23.65 -7.65
N LEU A 173 -10.09 -23.25 -7.21
CA LEU A 173 -10.67 -23.78 -5.98
C LEU A 173 -10.48 -25.28 -6.08
N SER A 174 -9.54 -25.82 -5.31
CA SER A 174 -9.47 -27.25 -5.07
C SER A 174 -10.85 -27.67 -4.60
N ASP A 175 -11.40 -28.71 -5.22
CA ASP A 175 -12.78 -29.18 -5.09
C ASP A 175 -13.26 -29.46 -3.66
N GLU A 176 -12.38 -29.38 -2.65
CA GLU A 176 -12.74 -29.45 -1.23
C GLU A 176 -13.52 -28.22 -0.71
N ALA A 177 -13.45 -27.06 -1.37
CA ALA A 177 -14.24 -25.89 -0.98
C ALA A 177 -15.72 -25.95 -1.42
N SER A 178 -16.07 -26.87 -2.35
CA SER A 178 -17.44 -27.01 -2.87
C SER A 178 -18.41 -27.58 -1.84
N SER A 179 -17.92 -28.36 -0.87
CA SER A 179 -18.77 -28.92 0.20
C SER A 179 -19.09 -27.93 1.32
N ALA A 180 -18.27 -26.89 1.52
CA ALA A 180 -18.51 -25.89 2.56
C ALA A 180 -19.44 -24.74 2.09
N LEU A 181 -19.35 -24.37 0.81
CA LEU A 181 -20.18 -23.30 0.22
C LEU A 181 -21.65 -23.70 0.01
N THR A 182 -21.93 -24.99 -0.17
CA THR A 182 -23.31 -25.49 -0.23
C THR A 182 -24.01 -25.46 1.13
N ILE A 183 -23.29 -25.58 2.24
CA ILE A 183 -23.87 -25.54 3.59
C ILE A 183 -24.25 -24.10 3.99
N LEU A 184 -23.42 -23.10 3.66
CA LEU A 184 -23.74 -21.70 3.95
C LEU A 184 -24.90 -21.15 3.10
N GLY A 185 -25.00 -21.56 1.82
CA GLY A 185 -26.12 -21.18 0.95
C GLY A 185 -27.48 -21.66 1.47
N ALA A 186 -27.53 -22.86 2.03
CA ALA A 186 -28.76 -23.42 2.63
C ALA A 186 -29.18 -22.68 3.91
N ILE A 187 -28.22 -22.21 4.73
CA ILE A 187 -28.51 -21.45 5.96
C ILE A 187 -29.06 -20.05 5.61
N THR A 188 -28.54 -19.37 4.60
CA THR A 188 -29.07 -18.07 4.17
C THR A 188 -30.49 -18.15 3.57
N ALA A 189 -30.87 -19.28 2.98
CA ALA A 189 -32.22 -19.49 2.46
C ALA A 189 -33.26 -19.70 3.58
N LEU A 190 -32.87 -20.26 4.72
CA LEU A 190 -33.77 -20.49 5.86
C LEU A 190 -34.00 -19.24 6.71
N PHE A 191 -33.03 -18.33 6.82
CA PHE A 191 -33.15 -17.11 7.63
C PHE A 191 -33.51 -15.83 6.85
N GLY A 192 -33.49 -15.86 5.51
CA GLY A 192 -33.86 -14.72 4.66
C GLY A 192 -35.38 -14.52 4.44
N LEU A 193 -36.18 -15.56 4.61
CA LEU A 193 -37.63 -15.51 4.39
C LEU A 193 -38.45 -14.74 5.46
N PRO A 194 -38.16 -14.80 6.78
CA PRO A 194 -38.97 -14.08 7.76
C PRO A 194 -38.85 -12.55 7.65
N GLY A 195 -37.69 -12.03 7.25
CA GLY A 195 -37.48 -10.59 7.09
C GLY A 195 -38.28 -10.00 5.92
N ALA A 196 -38.27 -10.67 4.77
CA ALA A 196 -39.01 -10.22 3.58
C ALA A 196 -40.54 -10.27 3.82
N VAL A 197 -41.04 -11.30 4.49
CA VAL A 197 -42.46 -11.41 4.85
C VAL A 197 -42.89 -10.29 5.81
N TRP A 198 -42.06 -9.95 6.80
CA TRP A 198 -42.38 -8.86 7.74
C TRP A 198 -42.46 -7.49 7.05
N VAL A 199 -41.58 -7.21 6.09
CA VAL A 199 -41.61 -5.97 5.30
C VAL A 199 -42.89 -5.85 4.48
N VAL A 200 -43.33 -6.94 3.84
CA VAL A 200 -44.57 -6.95 3.05
C VAL A 200 -45.80 -6.78 3.96
N ILE A 201 -45.85 -7.47 5.10
CA ILE A 201 -46.95 -7.35 6.07
C ILE A 201 -47.05 -5.91 6.59
N LYS A 202 -45.92 -5.30 6.96
CA LYS A 202 -45.88 -3.91 7.43
C LYS A 202 -46.38 -2.93 6.37
N TRP A 203 -45.94 -3.09 5.12
CA TRP A 203 -46.35 -2.24 4.01
C TRP A 203 -47.86 -2.33 3.71
N VAL A 204 -48.43 -3.54 3.71
CA VAL A 204 -49.87 -3.76 3.51
C VAL A 204 -50.69 -3.11 4.62
N ASN A 205 -50.26 -3.24 5.89
CA ASN A 205 -50.96 -2.67 7.03
C ASN A 205 -50.97 -1.13 6.98
N ASP A 206 -49.83 -0.52 6.67
CA ASP A 206 -49.71 0.94 6.53
C ASP A 206 -50.57 1.50 5.39
N ARG A 207 -50.71 0.75 4.30
CA ARG A 207 -51.59 1.13 3.18
C ARG A 207 -53.06 1.10 3.60
N ARG A 208 -53.45 0.10 4.40
CA ARG A 208 -54.83 -0.04 4.91
C ARG A 208 -55.20 1.09 5.87
N ILE A 209 -54.28 1.49 6.76
CA ILE A 209 -54.48 2.59 7.70
C ILE A 209 -54.64 3.93 6.95
N ARG A 210 -53.79 4.19 5.94
CA ARG A 210 -53.91 5.39 5.10
C ARG A 210 -55.26 5.50 4.40
N ASN A 211 -55.78 4.40 3.86
CA ASN A 211 -57.08 4.39 3.20
C ASN A 211 -58.24 4.65 4.17
N ARG A 212 -58.18 4.12 5.41
CA ARG A 212 -59.19 4.43 6.45
C ARG A 212 -59.19 5.91 6.84
N ARG A 213 -58.01 6.52 6.95
CA ARG A 213 -57.88 7.96 7.26
C ARG A 213 -58.46 8.84 6.14
N ARG A 214 -58.23 8.47 4.87
CA ARG A 214 -58.82 9.18 3.72
C ARG A 214 -60.35 9.13 3.73
N ARG A 215 -60.94 7.95 3.98
CA ARG A 215 -62.41 7.80 4.06
C ARG A 215 -63.03 8.61 5.21
N ARG A 216 -62.39 8.63 6.39
CA ARG A 216 -62.86 9.45 7.53
C ARG A 216 -62.80 10.95 7.26
N ARG A 217 -61.84 11.43 6.47
CA ARG A 217 -61.76 12.85 6.07
C ARG A 217 -62.87 13.20 5.08
N ALA A 218 -63.14 12.34 4.09
CA ALA A 218 -64.22 12.54 3.13
C ALA A 218 -65.60 12.59 3.82
N ALA A 219 -65.83 11.74 4.83
CA ALA A 219 -67.10 11.71 5.57
C ALA A 219 -67.33 12.89 6.55
N ARG A 220 -66.36 13.81 6.73
CA ARG A 220 -66.52 15.01 7.57
C ARG A 220 -66.86 16.27 6.77
N HIS A 221 -66.84 16.19 5.44
CA HIS A 221 -67.12 17.31 4.53
C HIS A 221 -68.46 17.17 3.80
N ASN A 222 -69.23 16.12 4.10
CA ASN A 222 -70.65 15.98 3.80
C ASN A 222 -71.43 16.07 5.10
#